data_AF-A0A101N3G2-F1
#
_entry.id   AF-A0A101N3G2-F1
#
_cell.length_a   1.000
_cell.length_b   1.000
_cell.length_c   1.000
_cell.angle_alpha   90.00
_cell.angle_beta   90.00
_cell.angle_gamma   90.00
#
_symmetry.space_group_name_H-M   'P 1'
#
loop_
_entity.id
_entity.type
_entity.pdbx_description
1 polymer ?
#
loop_
_entity_poly.entity_id
_entity_poly.type
_entity_poly.pdbx_seq_one_letter_code
_entity_poly.pdbx_strand_id
1 'polypeptide(L)'
;MWGTLYVYYSSANGGTNCLVNKAVRYYGTPQTIRAFISGAGKSDNDSKPDYKYYAGPVSITGTNGHCITIEGEIVNPARTEMHSLERNNLYCG
;
A
#
# COMPACT_ATOMS: atom_id res chain seq x y z
N MET A 1 2.95 5.75 15.78
CA MET A 1 2.93 5.08 14.46
C MET A 1 1.52 5.09 13.93
N TRP A 2 1.30 5.43 12.64
CA TRP A 2 -0.03 5.60 12.03
C TRP A 2 -0.55 4.30 11.40
N GLY A 3 0.30 3.62 10.65
CA GLY A 3 0.02 2.34 10.01
C GLY A 3 1.30 1.61 9.64
N THR A 4 1.14 0.38 9.13
CA THR A 4 2.22 -0.48 8.65
C THR A 4 1.93 -0.89 7.21
N LEU A 5 2.91 -0.71 6.32
CA LEU A 5 2.87 -1.25 4.97
C LEU A 5 3.41 -2.68 4.98
N TYR A 6 2.60 -3.62 4.50
CA TYR A 6 3.00 -5.01 4.29
C TYR A 6 3.14 -5.26 2.81
N VAL A 7 4.34 -5.66 2.40
CA VAL A 7 4.65 -6.03 1.02
C VAL A 7 4.86 -7.53 0.93
N TYR A 8 4.20 -8.14 -0.04
CA TYR A 8 4.29 -9.57 -0.32
C TYR A 8 4.77 -9.77 -1.76
N TYR A 9 5.64 -10.75 -1.96
CA TYR A 9 6.11 -11.14 -3.28
C TYR A 9 5.79 -12.60 -3.55
N SER A 10 5.45 -12.90 -4.81
CA SER A 10 5.33 -14.25 -5.36
C SER A 10 6.02 -14.30 -6.72
N SER A 11 6.67 -15.42 -7.06
CA SER A 11 7.28 -15.62 -8.38
C SER A 11 6.27 -15.85 -9.51
N ALA A 12 4.99 -16.03 -9.20
CA ALA A 12 3.93 -16.22 -10.20
C ALA A 12 3.79 -15.01 -11.15
N ASN A 13 3.31 -15.27 -12.38
CA ASN A 13 3.03 -14.25 -13.40
C ASN A 13 4.22 -13.34 -13.74
N GLY A 14 5.44 -13.90 -13.77
CA GLY A 14 6.66 -13.13 -13.99
C GLY A 14 7.02 -12.21 -12.83
N GLY A 15 6.70 -12.61 -11.60
CA GLY A 15 6.83 -11.80 -10.39
C GLY A 15 5.55 -11.00 -10.11
N THR A 16 4.95 -11.21 -8.95
CA THR A 16 3.77 -10.49 -8.47
C THR A 16 4.11 -9.86 -7.12
N ASN A 17 3.95 -8.55 -7.02
CA ASN A 17 4.05 -7.83 -5.76
C ASN A 17 2.66 -7.36 -5.33
N CYS A 18 2.36 -7.51 -4.04
CA CYS A 18 1.13 -7.06 -3.41
C CYS A 18 1.43 -6.15 -2.21
N LEU A 19 0.61 -5.12 -2.02
CA LEU A 19 0.71 -4.18 -0.90
C LEU A 19 -0.58 -4.12 -0.10
N VAL A 20 -0.45 -4.10 1.22
CA VAL A 20 -1.53 -3.79 2.17
C VAL A 20 -1.06 -2.67 3.10
N ASN A 21 -1.86 -1.61 3.24
CA ASN A 21 -1.65 -0.59 4.27
C ASN A 21 -2.59 -0.88 5.45
N LYS A 22 -2.04 -1.32 6.58
CA LYS A 22 -2.82 -1.64 7.78
C LYS A 22 -2.74 -0.51 8.79
N ALA A 23 -3.88 -0.04 9.28
CA ALA A 23 -3.92 0.93 10.36
C ALA A 23 -3.30 0.38 11.64
N VAL A 24 -2.59 1.24 12.36
CA VAL A 24 -2.13 1.01 13.74
C VAL A 24 -2.83 2.00 14.67
N ARG A 25 -2.85 3.29 14.28
CA ARG A 25 -3.63 4.32 14.96
C ARG A 25 -5.08 4.30 14.44
N TYR A 26 -6.03 4.48 15.35
CA TYR A 26 -7.48 4.43 15.06
C TYR A 26 -7.95 3.11 14.43
N TYR A 27 -7.25 2.00 14.70
CA TYR A 27 -7.67 0.67 14.27
C TYR A 27 -9.08 0.35 14.80
N GLY A 28 -9.99 -0.05 13.91
CA GLY A 28 -11.41 -0.28 14.21
C GLY A 28 -12.32 0.93 13.98
N THR A 29 -11.76 2.13 13.82
CA THR A 29 -12.51 3.36 13.53
C THR A 29 -12.45 3.68 12.03
N PRO A 30 -13.58 3.96 11.36
CA PRO A 30 -13.57 4.40 9.97
C PRO A 30 -12.67 5.63 9.76
N GLN A 31 -11.77 5.52 8.80
CA GLN A 31 -10.84 6.58 8.42
C GLN A 31 -10.34 6.37 7.00
N THR A 32 -9.71 7.38 6.40
CA THR A 32 -9.10 7.23 5.08
C THR A 32 -7.83 6.40 5.23
N ILE A 33 -7.77 5.28 4.53
CA ILE A 33 -6.56 4.46 4.38
C ILE A 33 -6.34 4.28 2.88
N ARG A 34 -5.12 4.56 2.42
CA ARG A 34 -4.72 4.36 1.02
C ARG A 34 -3.53 3.42 0.91
N ALA A 35 -3.53 2.61 -0.12
CA ALA A 35 -2.39 1.80 -0.56
C ALA A 35 -2.20 2.03 -2.07
N PHE A 36 -0.97 2.31 -2.48
CA PHE A 36 -0.59 2.46 -3.88
C PHE A 36 0.70 1.69 -4.14
N ILE A 37 0.75 0.98 -5.26
CA ILE A 37 1.92 0.23 -5.71
C ILE A 37 2.16 0.53 -7.20
N SER A 38 3.42 0.68 -7.60
CA SER A 38 3.81 0.83 -9.00
C SER A 38 5.15 0.15 -9.30
N GLY A 39 5.37 -0.20 -10.56
CA GLY A 39 6.57 -0.89 -11.02
C GLY A 39 6.35 -1.60 -12.34
N ALA A 40 7.42 -1.84 -13.10
CA ALA A 40 7.36 -2.51 -14.41
C ALA A 40 6.30 -1.91 -15.38
N GLY A 41 6.11 -0.59 -15.36
CA GLY A 41 5.13 0.11 -16.19
C GLY A 41 3.67 -0.07 -15.77
N LYS A 42 3.40 -0.66 -14.60
CA LYS A 42 2.06 -0.87 -14.04
C LYS A 42 1.90 -0.14 -12.72
N SER A 43 0.65 0.09 -12.34
CA SER A 43 0.28 0.61 -11.02
C SER A 43 -1.08 0.08 -10.60
N ASP A 44 -1.29 -0.02 -9.29
CA ASP A 44 -2.57 -0.36 -8.68
C ASP A 44 -2.77 0.44 -7.40
N ASN A 45 -4.02 0.77 -7.06
CA ASN A 45 -4.34 1.58 -5.90
C ASN A 45 -5.68 1.25 -5.26
N ASP A 46 -5.74 1.44 -3.94
CA ASP A 46 -6.96 1.36 -3.15
C ASP A 46 -6.99 2.55 -2.21
N SER A 47 -8.01 3.39 -2.37
CA SER A 47 -8.19 4.60 -1.59
C SER A 47 -9.68 4.78 -1.33
N LYS A 48 -10.12 4.37 -0.14
CA LYS A 48 -11.48 4.65 0.32
C LYS A 48 -11.47 5.45 1.62
N PRO A 49 -12.47 6.33 1.82
CA PRO A 49 -12.51 7.23 2.96
C PRO A 49 -12.85 6.55 4.29
N ASP A 50 -13.40 5.34 4.29
CA ASP A 50 -14.04 4.74 5.47
C ASP A 50 -13.57 3.30 5.73
N TYR A 51 -12.27 3.05 5.64
CA TYR A 51 -11.69 1.78 6.08
C TYR A 51 -11.49 1.76 7.59
N LYS A 52 -11.83 0.63 8.22
CA LYS A 52 -11.61 0.44 9.67
C LYS A 52 -10.23 -0.15 9.99
N TYR A 53 -9.65 -0.92 9.07
CA TYR A 53 -8.53 -1.80 9.40
C TYR A 53 -7.38 -1.70 8.41
N TYR A 54 -7.65 -1.76 7.11
CA TYR A 54 -6.62 -1.71 6.08
C TYR A 54 -7.20 -1.31 4.72
N ALA A 55 -6.33 -0.87 3.82
CA ALA A 55 -6.56 -0.75 2.38
C ALA A 55 -5.68 -1.77 1.62
N GLY A 56 -6.18 -2.27 0.50
CA GLY A 56 -5.59 -3.35 -0.29
C GLY A 56 -6.28 -4.71 -0.08
N PRO A 57 -5.70 -5.81 -0.59
CA PRO A 57 -4.44 -5.85 -1.32
C PRO A 57 -4.55 -5.21 -2.70
N VAL A 58 -3.58 -4.36 -3.04
CA VAL A 58 -3.33 -3.88 -4.41
C VAL A 58 -2.14 -4.66 -4.96
N SER A 59 -2.13 -4.96 -6.26
CA SER A 59 -1.11 -5.83 -6.84
C SER A 59 -0.70 -5.49 -8.26
N ILE A 60 0.57 -5.75 -8.56
CA ILE A 60 1.13 -5.65 -9.92
C ILE A 60 1.92 -6.93 -10.25
N THR A 61 1.84 -7.34 -11.50
CA THR A 61 2.50 -8.55 -12.04
C THR A 61 3.59 -8.20 -13.05
N GLY A 62 4.45 -9.13 -13.42
CA GLY A 62 5.57 -8.89 -14.33
C GLY A 62 6.68 -8.03 -13.71
N THR A 63 6.83 -8.09 -12.39
CA THR A 63 7.80 -7.25 -11.66
C THR A 63 9.14 -7.94 -11.40
N ASN A 64 9.37 -9.15 -11.90
CA ASN A 64 10.67 -9.81 -11.75
C ASN A 64 11.77 -9.03 -12.48
N GLY A 65 12.92 -8.80 -11.82
CA GLY A 65 13.98 -7.92 -12.35
C GLY A 65 13.64 -6.43 -12.40
N HIS A 66 12.53 -6.00 -11.78
CA HIS A 66 12.10 -4.61 -11.74
C HIS A 66 11.84 -4.18 -10.30
N CYS A 67 12.37 -3.02 -9.89
CA CYS A 67 12.04 -2.45 -8.60
C CYS A 67 10.60 -1.93 -8.57
N ILE A 68 9.98 -1.98 -7.40
CA ILE A 68 8.66 -1.37 -7.16
C ILE A 68 8.77 -0.12 -6.29
N THR A 69 7.77 0.74 -6.42
CA THR A 69 7.48 1.84 -5.51
C THR A 69 6.18 1.51 -4.76
N ILE A 70 6.16 1.80 -3.46
CA ILE A 70 4.96 1.69 -2.64
C ILE A 70 4.68 3.01 -1.93
N GLU A 71 3.41 3.29 -1.73
CA GLU A 71 2.94 4.40 -0.92
C GLU A 71 1.76 3.94 -0.04
N GLY A 72 1.76 4.43 1.20
CA GLY A 72 0.63 4.31 2.10
C GLY A 72 0.29 5.64 2.74
N GLU A 73 -1.00 5.96 2.79
CA GLU A 73 -1.52 7.16 3.46
C GLU A 73 -2.57 6.76 4.48
N ILE A 74 -2.55 7.40 5.66
CA ILE A 74 -3.65 7.33 6.63
C ILE A 74 -4.00 8.76 7.05
N VAL A 75 -5.29 9.09 6.95
CA VAL A 75 -5.84 10.33 7.49
C VAL A 75 -6.62 9.99 8.74
N ASN A 76 -6.49 10.78 9.81
CA ASN A 76 -7.26 10.54 11.04
C ASN A 76 -8.79 10.65 10.77
N PRO A 77 -9.65 10.09 11.64
CA PRO A 77 -11.10 10.16 11.48
C PRO A 77 -11.66 11.58 11.37
N ALA A 78 -11.03 12.54 12.06
CA ALA A 78 -11.41 13.95 12.01
C ALA A 78 -11.01 14.65 10.70
N ARG A 79 -10.24 13.99 9.83
CA ARG A 79 -9.74 14.51 8.55
C ARG A 79 -8.91 15.80 8.67
N THR A 80 -8.18 15.93 9.77
CA THR A 80 -7.32 17.10 10.08
C THR A 80 -5.84 16.80 9.99
N GLU A 81 -5.45 15.52 10.08
CA GLU A 81 -4.06 15.09 10.06
C GLU A 81 -3.91 13.94 9.06
N MET A 82 -2.92 14.04 8.17
CA MET A 82 -2.58 13.04 7.18
C MET A 82 -1.13 12.61 7.38
N HIS A 83 -0.89 11.31 7.29
CA HIS A 83 0.45 10.74 7.37
C HIS A 83 0.67 9.80 6.19
N SER A 84 1.69 10.08 5.39
CA SER A 84 2.10 9.25 4.26
C SER A 84 3.47 8.62 4.49
N LEU A 85 3.70 7.49 3.83
CA LEU A 85 4.99 6.84 3.73
C LEU A 85 5.17 6.36 2.29
N GLU A 86 6.22 6.84 1.64
CA GLU A 86 6.64 6.38 0.32
C GLU A 86 7.97 5.62 0.44
N ARG A 87 8.10 4.53 -0.31
CA ARG A 87 9.35 3.80 -0.49
C ARG A 87 9.55 3.47 -1.96
N ASN A 88 10.62 4.02 -2.49
CA ASN A 88 11.10 3.77 -3.85
C ASN A 88 12.15 2.66 -3.84
N ASN A 89 12.29 1.99 -4.99
CA ASN A 89 13.28 0.93 -5.21
C ASN A 89 13.19 -0.23 -4.20
N LEU A 90 11.97 -0.56 -3.77
CA LEU A 90 11.71 -1.68 -2.86
C LEU A 90 11.66 -2.95 -3.71
N TYR A 91 12.49 -3.95 -3.44
CA TYR A 91 12.51 -5.25 -4.12
C TYR A 91 12.69 -5.21 -5.66
N CYS A 92 13.92 -5.41 -6.11
CA CYS A 92 14.30 -5.35 -7.53
C CYS A 92 14.47 -6.72 -8.20
N GLY A 93 13.77 -7.75 -7.69
CA GLY A 93 13.76 -9.13 -8.23
C GLY A 93 15.14 -9.65 -8.60
#